data_AF-A0AAD7W1Y6-F1
#
_entry.id   AF-A0AAD7W1Y6-F1
#
_cell.length_a   1.000
_cell.length_b   1.000
_cell.length_c   1.000
_cell.angle_alpha   90.00
_cell.angle_beta   90.00
_cell.angle_gamma   90.00
#
_symmetry.space_group_name_H-M   'P 1'
#
loop_
_entity.id
_entity.type
_entity.pdbx_description
1 polymer ?
#
loop_
_entity_poly.entity_id
_entity_poly.type
_entity_poly.pdbx_seq_one_letter_code
_entity_poly.pdbx_strand_id
1 'polypeptide(L)'
;MEEDLSFKGQAHTLDWNVVFPDAGYIFGDFTERLWAYLTIQQLLSKKDSSPEHEKANITARALELSLQYSFVTPLTSMVATKPQSDEAPGDTLIADKLTEGERQHSSSRYYAPPVTSYHYHPVTSVDGDPHFIIDVPERNDSLCFNIDEAPGTIFNLVRDPLSGVVVNGQTIGDKKVDPGSKINTYFGRFGVIHQKLGLQLEVTTQSITVFQGGAQTSLSWSNTASLKWPSADLQVTKDHSLTVALRDSVKFIIVLHRVWNKHPYHRDYLGFYTLDSHLLSPSVHGLLGQFYHGLNFEVSELHKGDVPNKPDATMTVKGSELSVTRGWQRDFRWDVKKGENVPCWFIHNNGTGLIDGIASDYIVSGIFKTS
;
A
#
# COMPACT_ATOMS: atom_id res chain seq x y z
N MET A 1 -34.98 -37.78 -34.68
CA MET A 1 -35.41 -36.38 -34.84
C MET A 1 -35.03 -35.72 -33.54
N GLU A 2 -33.81 -35.19 -33.48
CA GLU A 2 -33.30 -34.48 -32.31
C GLU A 2 -33.77 -33.03 -32.45
N GLU A 3 -34.59 -32.56 -31.51
CA GLU A 3 -35.03 -31.16 -31.46
C GLU A 3 -33.93 -30.32 -30.80
N ASP A 4 -33.44 -29.36 -31.57
CA ASP A 4 -32.43 -28.37 -31.18
C ASP A 4 -33.06 -27.32 -30.26
N LEU A 5 -32.68 -27.34 -28.97
CA LEU A 5 -33.18 -26.44 -27.94
C LEU A 5 -32.45 -25.08 -28.04
N SER A 6 -33.02 -24.15 -28.81
CA SER A 6 -32.57 -22.76 -28.88
C SER A 6 -33.12 -21.94 -27.70
N PHE A 7 -32.26 -21.57 -26.75
CA PHE A 7 -32.58 -20.57 -25.74
C PHE A 7 -32.30 -19.16 -26.28
N LYS A 8 -33.35 -18.38 -26.55
CA LYS A 8 -33.26 -16.93 -26.72
C LYS A 8 -33.59 -16.24 -25.39
N GLY A 9 -32.56 -15.84 -24.64
CA GLY A 9 -32.72 -14.97 -23.49
C GLY A 9 -32.91 -13.51 -23.95
N GLN A 10 -34.07 -12.93 -23.70
CA GLN A 10 -34.25 -11.48 -23.75
C GLN A 10 -33.82 -10.89 -22.41
N ALA A 11 -32.67 -10.21 -22.38
CA ALA A 11 -32.28 -9.40 -21.24
C ALA A 11 -33.03 -8.08 -21.29
N HIS A 12 -33.96 -7.87 -20.36
CA HIS A 12 -34.57 -6.56 -20.14
C HIS A 12 -33.66 -5.80 -19.18
N THR A 13 -32.94 -4.79 -19.68
CA THR A 13 -32.15 -3.88 -18.84
C THR A 13 -33.11 -2.96 -18.10
N LEU A 14 -33.23 -3.14 -16.78
CA LEU A 14 -33.86 -2.13 -15.94
C LEU A 14 -32.97 -0.90 -15.88
N ASP A 15 -33.56 0.27 -16.09
CA ASP A 15 -32.86 1.55 -15.95
C ASP A 15 -32.55 1.78 -14.46
N TRP A 16 -31.28 1.63 -14.11
CA TRP A 16 -30.80 1.71 -12.73
C TRP A 16 -31.02 3.10 -12.11
N ASN A 17 -31.21 4.14 -12.93
CA ASN A 17 -31.54 5.50 -12.47
C ASN A 17 -32.91 5.58 -11.79
N VAL A 18 -33.80 4.61 -12.05
CA VAL A 18 -35.16 4.57 -11.48
C VAL A 18 -35.18 3.82 -10.14
N VAL A 19 -34.20 2.96 -9.88
CA VAL A 19 -34.20 2.05 -8.72
C VAL A 19 -33.55 2.69 -7.48
N PHE A 20 -32.56 3.58 -7.66
CA PHE A 20 -31.83 4.22 -6.56
C PHE A 20 -31.49 5.69 -6.86
N PRO A 21 -32.44 6.62 -6.68
CA PRO A 21 -32.26 8.01 -7.11
C PRO A 21 -31.25 8.82 -6.27
N ASP A 22 -30.94 8.40 -5.03
CA ASP A 22 -30.13 9.20 -4.09
C ASP A 22 -28.73 8.61 -3.79
N ALA A 23 -28.28 7.61 -4.55
CA ALA A 23 -26.97 7.01 -4.38
C ALA A 23 -26.06 7.44 -5.53
N GLY A 24 -25.18 8.41 -5.30
CA GLY A 24 -24.04 8.72 -6.18
C GLY A 24 -23.05 7.56 -6.19
N TYR A 25 -23.40 6.47 -6.88
CA TYR A 25 -22.71 5.19 -6.80
C TYR A 25 -21.59 5.11 -7.85
N ILE A 26 -20.34 5.11 -7.36
CA ILE A 26 -19.06 5.03 -8.11
C ILE A 26 -18.97 3.77 -9.01
N PHE A 27 -19.86 2.80 -8.82
CA PHE A 27 -19.84 1.53 -9.55
C PHE A 27 -20.38 1.59 -10.98
N GLY A 28 -21.22 2.58 -11.34
CA GLY A 28 -21.76 2.68 -12.69
C GLY A 28 -20.66 2.83 -13.75
N ASP A 29 -19.82 3.85 -13.56
CA ASP A 29 -18.69 4.14 -14.46
C ASP A 29 -17.62 3.03 -14.43
N PHE A 30 -17.33 2.47 -13.25
CA PHE A 30 -16.32 1.41 -13.13
C PHE A 30 -16.75 0.10 -13.81
N THR A 31 -17.99 -0.35 -13.62
CA THR A 31 -18.47 -1.60 -14.24
C THR A 31 -18.57 -1.46 -15.76
N GLU A 32 -18.99 -0.30 -16.25
CA GLU A 32 -19.02 -0.01 -17.69
C GLU A 32 -17.62 0.02 -18.31
N ARG A 33 -16.65 0.69 -17.66
CA ARG A 33 -15.25 0.72 -18.10
C ARG A 33 -14.57 -0.65 -18.01
N LEU A 34 -14.90 -1.46 -17.00
CA LEU A 34 -14.42 -2.84 -16.88
C LEU A 34 -14.99 -3.73 -18.00
N TRP A 35 -16.30 -3.60 -18.30
CA TRP A 35 -16.92 -4.29 -19.42
C TRP A 35 -16.26 -3.89 -20.75
N ALA A 36 -16.01 -2.60 -20.96
CA ALA A 36 -15.33 -2.10 -22.16
C ALA A 36 -13.91 -2.68 -22.27
N TYR A 37 -13.13 -2.67 -21.19
CA TYR A 37 -11.78 -3.24 -21.15
C TYR A 37 -11.77 -4.72 -21.53
N LEU A 38 -12.62 -5.54 -20.90
CA LEU A 38 -12.70 -6.97 -21.17
C LEU A 38 -13.17 -7.25 -22.61
N THR A 39 -14.13 -6.47 -23.10
CA THR A 39 -14.65 -6.59 -24.48
C THR A 39 -13.57 -6.26 -25.50
N ILE A 40 -12.80 -5.19 -25.28
CA ILE A 40 -11.67 -4.81 -26.15
C ILE A 40 -10.62 -5.93 -26.17
N GLN A 41 -10.25 -6.51 -25.02
CA GLN A 41 -9.29 -7.61 -24.94
C GLN A 41 -9.79 -8.86 -25.69
N GLN A 42 -11.08 -9.20 -25.55
CA GLN A 42 -11.69 -10.31 -26.29
C GLN A 42 -11.67 -10.06 -27.81
N LEU A 43 -11.98 -8.84 -28.26
CA LEU A 43 -11.92 -8.49 -29.69
C LEU A 43 -10.50 -8.55 -30.24
N LEU A 44 -9.50 -8.06 -29.50
CA LEU A 44 -8.09 -8.13 -29.90
C LEU A 44 -7.60 -9.58 -29.97
N SER A 45 -7.92 -10.41 -28.98
CA SER A 45 -7.58 -11.85 -29.01
C SER A 45 -8.31 -12.59 -30.14
N LYS A 46 -9.58 -12.25 -30.39
CA LYS A 46 -10.36 -12.83 -31.49
C LYS A 46 -9.76 -12.45 -32.85
N LYS A 47 -9.33 -11.21 -33.04
CA LYS A 47 -8.65 -10.74 -34.27
C LYS A 47 -7.44 -11.60 -34.63
N ASP A 48 -6.65 -12.02 -33.65
CA ASP A 48 -5.45 -12.84 -33.86
C ASP A 48 -5.81 -14.27 -34.31
N SER A 49 -6.97 -14.78 -33.88
CA SER A 49 -7.46 -16.14 -34.18
C SER A 49 -8.46 -16.25 -35.36
N SER A 50 -8.98 -15.13 -35.87
CA SER A 50 -10.07 -15.10 -36.87
C SER A 50 -9.60 -15.10 -38.34
N PRO A 51 -10.44 -15.53 -39.31
CA PRO A 51 -10.16 -15.42 -40.74
C PRO A 51 -10.13 -13.97 -41.24
N GLU A 52 -9.39 -13.70 -42.32
CA GLU A 52 -9.07 -12.36 -42.80
C GLU A 52 -10.29 -11.46 -43.13
N HIS A 53 -11.39 -12.07 -43.60
CA HIS A 53 -12.63 -11.35 -43.91
C HIS A 53 -13.38 -10.83 -42.66
N GLU A 54 -13.18 -11.43 -41.48
CA GLU A 54 -13.80 -10.97 -40.22
C GLU A 54 -12.91 -10.00 -39.45
N LYS A 55 -11.60 -10.00 -39.70
CA LYS A 55 -10.63 -9.17 -38.97
C LYS A 55 -10.90 -7.68 -39.11
N ALA A 56 -11.36 -7.24 -40.28
CA ALA A 56 -11.67 -5.83 -40.52
C ALA A 56 -12.80 -5.32 -39.60
N ASN A 57 -13.89 -6.09 -39.47
CA ASN A 57 -15.02 -5.75 -38.62
C ASN A 57 -14.64 -5.79 -37.13
N ILE A 58 -13.90 -6.82 -36.70
CA ILE A 58 -13.42 -6.94 -35.32
C ILE A 58 -12.47 -5.78 -34.96
N THR A 59 -11.58 -5.40 -35.88
CA THR A 59 -10.64 -4.29 -35.67
C THR A 59 -11.37 -2.95 -35.56
N ALA A 60 -12.36 -2.71 -36.42
CA ALA A 60 -13.16 -1.49 -36.38
C ALA A 60 -13.89 -1.34 -35.03
N ARG A 61 -14.52 -2.42 -34.54
CA ARG A 61 -15.23 -2.43 -33.26
C ARG A 61 -14.30 -2.26 -32.05
N ALA A 62 -13.13 -2.88 -32.08
CA ALA A 62 -12.13 -2.72 -31.03
C ALA A 62 -11.56 -1.29 -30.99
N LEU A 63 -11.30 -0.69 -32.15
CA LEU A 63 -10.85 0.69 -32.28
C LEU A 63 -11.90 1.68 -31.75
N GLU A 64 -13.16 1.50 -32.15
CA GLU A 64 -14.29 2.33 -31.70
C GLU A 64 -14.42 2.33 -30.17
N LEU A 65 -14.46 1.15 -29.55
CA LEU A 65 -14.53 1.03 -28.08
C LEU A 65 -13.28 1.61 -27.39
N SER A 66 -12.10 1.46 -28.00
CA SER A 66 -10.86 2.01 -27.44
C SER A 66 -10.91 3.54 -27.41
N LEU A 67 -11.41 4.18 -28.45
CA LEU A 67 -11.58 5.64 -28.51
C LEU A 67 -12.69 6.11 -27.58
N GLN A 68 -13.85 5.45 -27.57
CA GLN A 68 -15.00 5.81 -26.75
C GLN A 68 -14.65 5.84 -25.25
N TYR A 69 -13.85 4.88 -24.78
CA TYR A 69 -13.46 4.77 -23.36
C TYR A 69 -12.06 5.32 -23.06
N SER A 70 -11.39 5.93 -24.04
CA SER A 70 -10.04 6.50 -23.92
C SER A 70 -8.96 5.50 -23.47
N PHE A 71 -9.05 4.26 -23.95
CA PHE A 71 -8.02 3.24 -23.72
C PHE A 71 -6.91 3.34 -24.76
N VAL A 72 -5.66 3.25 -24.29
CA VAL A 72 -4.47 3.05 -25.14
C VAL A 72 -4.33 1.55 -25.42
N THR A 73 -4.52 1.16 -26.67
CA THR A 73 -4.51 -0.23 -27.13
C THR A 73 -3.56 -0.37 -28.31
N PRO A 74 -3.30 -1.57 -28.87
CA PRO A 74 -2.46 -1.67 -30.06
C PRO A 74 -3.08 -0.99 -31.30
N LEU A 75 -4.33 -0.49 -31.19
CA LEU A 75 -5.04 0.24 -32.23
C LEU A 75 -5.12 1.75 -31.96
N THR A 76 -4.71 2.23 -30.78
CA THR A 76 -4.85 3.63 -30.35
C THR A 76 -3.60 4.12 -29.61
N SER A 77 -3.17 5.34 -29.90
CA SER A 77 -2.00 5.97 -29.28
C SER A 77 -2.44 7.22 -28.52
N MET A 78 -1.79 7.50 -27.39
CA MET A 78 -1.98 8.76 -26.67
C MET A 78 -0.90 9.74 -27.06
N VAL A 79 -1.29 10.93 -27.49
CA VAL A 79 -0.38 12.01 -27.87
C VAL A 79 -0.46 13.11 -26.84
N ALA A 80 0.66 13.38 -26.16
CA ALA A 80 0.77 14.49 -25.22
C ALA A 80 1.45 15.67 -25.93
N THR A 81 0.70 16.75 -26.14
CA THR A 81 1.25 18.02 -26.64
C THR A 81 1.47 18.99 -25.48
N LYS A 82 2.68 19.52 -25.39
CA LYS A 82 3.00 20.61 -24.45
C LYS A 82 2.41 21.92 -25.01
N PRO A 83 1.64 22.70 -24.23
CA PRO A 83 1.18 24.01 -24.68
C PRO A 83 2.40 24.92 -24.97
N GLN A 84 2.34 25.65 -26.09
CA GLN A 84 3.43 26.46 -26.61
C GLN A 84 3.83 27.56 -25.62
N SER A 85 4.95 27.37 -24.93
CA SER A 85 5.83 28.46 -24.50
C SER A 85 6.97 28.53 -25.50
N ASP A 86 7.21 29.70 -26.07
CA ASP A 86 8.21 29.96 -27.12
C ASP A 86 9.55 29.26 -26.84
N GLU A 87 9.82 28.19 -27.60
CA GLU A 87 11.09 27.83 -28.28
C GLU A 87 11.12 26.32 -28.63
N ALA A 88 11.43 26.05 -29.91
CA ALA A 88 11.69 24.77 -30.59
C ALA A 88 10.49 23.85 -30.96
N PRO A 89 10.33 23.49 -32.25
CA PRO A 89 9.39 22.44 -32.68
C PRO A 89 10.06 21.07 -32.49
N GLY A 90 9.50 20.17 -31.68
CA GLY A 90 9.95 18.76 -31.76
C GLY A 90 9.52 17.73 -30.72
N ASP A 91 9.02 18.07 -29.53
CA ASP A 91 8.77 17.02 -28.51
C ASP A 91 7.28 16.68 -28.36
N THR A 92 6.75 15.99 -29.37
CA THR A 92 5.49 15.25 -29.27
C THR A 92 5.78 13.89 -28.65
N LEU A 93 5.34 13.65 -27.41
CA LEU A 93 5.49 12.34 -26.77
C LEU A 93 4.29 11.45 -27.15
N ILE A 94 4.59 10.29 -27.75
CA ILE A 94 3.59 9.30 -28.17
C ILE A 94 3.71 8.09 -27.25
N ALA A 95 2.62 7.73 -26.59
CA ALA A 95 2.52 6.50 -25.80
C ALA A 95 1.73 5.44 -26.57
N ASP A 96 2.44 4.38 -26.97
CA ASP A 96 1.90 3.21 -27.67
C ASP A 96 1.87 1.99 -26.75
N LYS A 97 0.86 1.13 -26.92
CA LYS A 97 0.83 -0.17 -26.25
C LYS A 97 1.68 -1.18 -27.03
N LEU A 98 2.84 -1.55 -26.48
CA LEU A 98 3.74 -2.55 -27.05
C LEU A 98 3.04 -3.90 -27.25
N THR A 99 3.29 -4.55 -28.39
CA THR A 99 2.84 -5.93 -28.63
C THR A 99 3.75 -6.95 -27.93
N GLU A 100 3.22 -8.15 -27.65
CA GLU A 100 3.93 -9.17 -26.86
C GLU A 100 5.23 -9.68 -27.53
N GLY A 101 5.32 -9.61 -28.87
CA GLY A 101 6.52 -9.95 -29.63
C GLY A 101 7.63 -8.89 -29.59
N GLU A 102 7.30 -7.61 -29.40
CA GLU A 102 8.27 -6.51 -29.37
C GLU A 102 8.96 -6.36 -28.00
N ARG A 103 8.35 -6.90 -26.94
CA ARG A 103 8.95 -6.95 -25.59
C ARG A 103 10.23 -7.79 -25.51
N GLN A 104 10.46 -8.72 -26.45
CA GLN A 104 11.62 -9.61 -26.42
C GLN A 104 12.85 -9.06 -27.16
N HIS A 105 12.69 -8.05 -28.00
CA HIS A 105 13.77 -7.50 -28.84
C HIS A 105 14.46 -6.25 -28.28
N SER A 106 13.93 -5.62 -27.22
CA SER A 106 14.53 -4.42 -26.61
C SER A 106 15.57 -4.72 -25.52
N SER A 107 15.80 -5.99 -25.17
CA SER A 107 16.72 -6.41 -24.10
C SER A 107 18.13 -6.80 -24.55
N SER A 108 18.53 -6.55 -25.80
CA SER A 108 19.89 -6.89 -26.24
C SER A 108 20.43 -5.93 -27.30
N ARG A 109 21.15 -4.90 -26.83
CA ARG A 109 22.29 -4.19 -27.46
C ARG A 109 22.39 -2.80 -26.84
N TYR A 110 23.38 -2.58 -25.99
CA TYR A 110 24.27 -1.41 -26.01
C TYR A 110 25.42 -1.70 -25.02
N TYR A 111 26.50 -2.27 -25.54
CA TYR A 111 27.82 -2.14 -24.94
C TYR A 111 28.39 -0.79 -25.43
N ALA A 112 28.78 0.08 -24.51
CA ALA A 112 29.70 1.19 -24.76
C ALA A 112 30.69 1.30 -23.56
N PRO A 113 31.96 1.68 -23.81
CA PRO A 113 33.08 1.45 -22.90
C PRO A 113 33.21 2.50 -21.79
N PRO A 114 34.07 2.29 -20.77
CA PRO A 114 34.09 3.11 -19.56
C PRO A 114 34.90 4.39 -19.78
N VAL A 115 34.36 5.53 -19.35
CA VAL A 115 35.14 6.75 -19.13
C VAL A 115 35.09 7.05 -17.64
N THR A 116 36.25 6.94 -17.00
CA THR A 116 36.46 7.30 -15.60
C THR A 116 36.43 8.81 -15.44
N SER A 117 35.52 9.32 -14.61
CA SER A 117 35.78 10.55 -13.85
C SER A 117 35.23 10.40 -12.43
N TYR A 118 36.17 10.22 -11.50
CA TYR A 118 35.98 10.43 -10.07
C TYR A 118 35.39 11.82 -9.85
N HIS A 119 34.22 11.93 -9.22
CA HIS A 119 33.90 12.98 -8.24
C HIS A 119 32.72 12.56 -7.36
N TYR A 120 33.08 12.05 -6.17
CA TYR A 120 32.42 12.22 -4.88
C TYR A 120 30.87 12.19 -4.85
N HIS A 121 30.30 11.00 -4.68
CA HIS A 121 28.98 10.87 -4.05
C HIS A 121 29.16 10.95 -2.53
N PRO A 122 28.56 11.92 -1.83
CA PRO A 122 28.22 11.70 -0.44
C PRO A 122 26.99 10.78 -0.43
N VAL A 123 27.26 9.52 -0.11
CA VAL A 123 26.26 8.58 0.41
C VAL A 123 25.73 9.16 1.72
N THR A 124 24.43 9.37 1.84
CA THR A 124 23.63 9.13 3.06
C THR A 124 22.15 9.33 2.76
N SER A 125 21.43 8.24 2.54
CA SER A 125 20.06 8.05 3.04
C SER A 125 19.71 6.59 2.81
N VAL A 126 20.39 5.73 3.55
CA VAL A 126 19.99 4.33 3.72
C VAL A 126 18.73 4.34 4.60
N ASP A 127 17.69 3.65 4.15
CA ASP A 127 16.51 3.18 4.89
C ASP A 127 16.14 3.92 6.19
N GLY A 128 15.30 4.94 6.06
CA GLY A 128 14.34 5.28 7.09
C GLY A 128 12.96 4.94 6.57
N ASP A 129 12.61 3.64 6.52
CA ASP A 129 11.21 3.23 6.32
C ASP A 129 10.36 4.05 7.31
N PRO A 130 9.38 4.84 6.84
CA PRO A 130 8.50 5.53 7.76
C PRO A 130 7.88 4.49 8.68
N HIS A 131 7.92 4.73 9.99
CA HIS A 131 7.28 3.82 10.95
C HIS A 131 5.82 3.54 10.58
N PHE A 132 5.17 4.50 9.90
CA PHE A 132 3.77 4.42 9.53
C PHE A 132 3.53 4.92 8.11
N ILE A 133 2.74 4.13 7.36
CA ILE A 133 2.09 4.54 6.12
C ILE A 133 0.58 4.46 6.38
N ILE A 134 -0.09 5.61 6.28
CA ILE A 134 -1.53 5.75 6.39
C ILE A 134 -2.09 5.88 4.98
N ASP A 135 -2.84 4.88 4.57
CA ASP A 135 -3.59 4.90 3.33
C ASP A 135 -4.88 5.69 3.52
N VAL A 136 -5.20 6.60 2.60
CA VAL A 136 -6.45 7.37 2.61
C VAL A 136 -7.20 7.08 1.32
N PRO A 137 -7.96 5.97 1.25
CA PRO A 137 -8.58 5.49 0.02
C PRO A 137 -9.53 6.51 -0.62
N GLU A 138 -10.21 7.31 0.20
CA GLU A 138 -11.15 8.37 -0.21
C GLU A 138 -10.47 9.45 -1.06
N ARG A 139 -9.15 9.62 -0.92
CA ARG A 139 -8.34 10.58 -1.67
C ARG A 139 -7.41 9.92 -2.67
N ASN A 140 -7.34 8.59 -2.71
CA ASN A 140 -6.37 7.82 -3.48
C ASN A 140 -4.93 8.34 -3.26
N ASP A 141 -4.60 8.64 -2.00
CA ASP A 141 -3.30 9.17 -1.62
C ASP A 141 -2.89 8.62 -0.24
N SER A 142 -1.64 8.79 0.13
CA SER A 142 -1.08 8.26 1.38
C SER A 142 -0.28 9.30 2.15
N LEU A 143 -0.33 9.18 3.48
CA LEU A 143 0.46 9.94 4.42
C LEU A 143 1.47 9.04 5.12
N CYS A 144 2.62 9.56 5.49
CA CYS A 144 3.65 8.80 6.17
C CYS A 144 4.43 9.68 7.11
N PHE A 145 4.86 9.10 8.22
CA PHE A 145 5.63 9.81 9.22
C PHE A 145 6.47 8.82 10.01
N ASN A 146 7.51 9.35 10.62
CA ASN A 146 8.33 8.64 11.59
C ASN A 146 7.95 9.05 13.00
N ILE A 147 8.33 8.23 13.97
CA ILE A 147 8.35 8.64 15.38
C ILE A 147 9.71 8.27 15.93
N ASP A 148 10.58 9.25 16.01
CA ASP A 148 11.95 9.06 16.46
C ASP A 148 12.01 9.12 17.99
N GLU A 149 11.83 7.97 18.64
CA GLU A 149 12.00 7.82 20.09
C GLU A 149 13.13 6.85 20.43
N ALA A 150 13.54 6.81 21.70
CA ALA A 150 14.61 5.94 22.14
C ALA A 150 14.29 4.45 21.86
N PRO A 151 15.29 3.63 21.45
CA PRO A 151 15.14 2.18 21.39
C PRO A 151 14.59 1.60 22.70
N GLY A 152 13.65 0.67 22.59
CA GLY A 152 12.98 0.04 23.72
C GLY A 152 11.66 0.71 24.11
N THR A 153 11.35 1.88 23.54
CA THR A 153 10.06 2.57 23.72
C THR A 153 8.93 1.71 23.19
N ILE A 154 7.83 1.63 23.94
CA ILE A 154 6.65 0.85 23.58
C ILE A 154 5.52 1.82 23.30
N PHE A 155 4.98 1.78 22.09
CA PHE A 155 3.87 2.62 21.67
C PHE A 155 2.56 1.84 21.62
N ASN A 156 1.47 2.49 21.99
CA ASN A 156 0.14 2.06 21.65
C ASN A 156 -0.20 2.46 20.21
N LEU A 157 -0.35 1.45 19.35
CA LEU A 157 -0.63 1.65 17.93
C LEU A 157 -2.12 1.67 17.64
N VAL A 158 -2.84 0.71 18.25
CA VAL A 158 -4.29 0.58 18.10
C VAL A 158 -4.87 0.22 19.46
N ARG A 159 -5.94 0.89 19.85
CA ARG A 159 -6.73 0.59 21.03
C ARG A 159 -8.19 0.86 20.72
N ASP A 160 -8.97 -0.21 20.65
CA ASP A 160 -10.42 -0.11 20.53
C ASP A 160 -11.07 -0.68 21.80
N PRO A 161 -11.62 0.17 22.68
CA PRO A 161 -12.23 -0.28 23.93
C PRO A 161 -13.50 -1.12 23.69
N LEU A 162 -14.20 -0.92 22.57
CA LEU A 162 -15.45 -1.62 22.30
C LEU A 162 -15.23 -3.03 21.77
N SER A 163 -14.30 -3.25 20.84
CA SER A 163 -13.91 -4.62 20.45
C SER A 163 -13.02 -5.29 21.51
N GLY A 164 -12.26 -4.50 22.27
CA GLY A 164 -11.26 -4.97 23.23
C GLY A 164 -9.92 -5.32 22.57
N VAL A 165 -9.68 -4.84 21.34
CA VAL A 165 -8.42 -5.00 20.61
C VAL A 165 -7.42 -3.95 21.08
N VAL A 166 -6.21 -4.38 21.42
CA VAL A 166 -5.07 -3.52 21.70
C VAL A 166 -3.84 -4.04 20.95
N VAL A 167 -3.13 -3.15 20.26
CA VAL A 167 -1.86 -3.44 19.59
C VAL A 167 -0.82 -2.47 20.09
N ASN A 168 0.27 -3.00 20.65
CA ASN A 168 1.42 -2.24 21.09
C ASN A 168 2.68 -2.68 20.32
N GLY A 169 3.55 -1.74 19.99
CA GLY A 169 4.81 -1.98 19.28
C GLY A 169 6.00 -1.45 20.06
N GLN A 170 7.02 -2.29 20.26
CA GLN A 170 8.28 -1.90 20.89
C GLN A 170 9.35 -1.63 19.84
N THR A 171 10.00 -0.47 19.92
CA THR A 171 11.10 -0.10 19.04
C THR A 171 12.41 -0.76 19.43
N ILE A 172 13.28 -0.97 18.45
CA ILE A 172 14.67 -1.40 18.56
C ILE A 172 15.52 -0.46 17.72
N GLY A 173 16.76 -0.21 18.13
CA GLY A 173 17.70 0.61 17.37
C GLY A 173 18.64 -0.24 16.52
N ASP A 174 19.40 0.40 15.64
CA ASP A 174 20.49 -0.24 14.89
C ASP A 174 21.52 -0.96 15.79
N LYS A 175 22.28 -1.89 15.22
CA LYS A 175 23.37 -2.62 15.92
C LYS A 175 24.54 -1.71 16.28
N LYS A 176 24.82 -0.73 15.44
CA LYS A 176 25.90 0.24 15.60
C LYS A 176 25.43 1.59 15.10
N VAL A 177 25.80 2.63 15.83
CA VAL A 177 25.51 4.02 15.49
C VAL A 177 26.86 4.72 15.46
N ASP A 178 27.17 5.37 14.34
CA ASP A 178 28.37 6.19 14.26
C ASP A 178 28.25 7.40 15.20
N PRO A 179 29.33 7.81 15.88
CA PRO A 179 29.29 8.95 16.78
C PRO A 179 28.81 10.22 16.06
N GLY A 180 27.68 10.79 16.51
CA GLY A 180 27.07 11.98 15.91
C GLY A 180 25.97 11.71 14.87
N SER A 181 25.74 10.46 14.49
CA SER A 181 24.63 10.08 13.61
C SER A 181 23.34 9.84 14.38
N LYS A 182 22.20 10.16 13.76
CA LYS A 182 20.87 9.84 14.30
C LYS A 182 20.71 8.32 14.41
N ILE A 183 20.14 7.86 15.53
CA ILE A 183 19.80 6.44 15.71
C ILE A 183 18.52 6.16 14.93
N ASN A 184 18.57 5.29 13.93
CA ASN A 184 17.36 4.77 13.32
C ASN A 184 16.74 3.72 14.24
N THR A 185 15.42 3.81 14.38
CA THR A 185 14.63 2.83 15.11
C THR A 185 13.70 2.08 14.18
N TYR A 186 13.34 0.86 14.57
CA TYR A 186 12.40 0.00 13.87
C TYR A 186 11.56 -0.74 14.91
N PHE A 187 10.43 -1.33 14.54
CA PHE A 187 9.72 -2.23 15.46
C PHE A 187 10.42 -3.58 15.55
N GLY A 188 10.70 -4.04 16.77
CA GLY A 188 11.31 -5.34 17.02
C GLY A 188 10.37 -6.36 17.65
N ARG A 189 9.29 -5.86 18.27
CA ARG A 189 8.34 -6.68 19.00
C ARG A 189 6.95 -6.05 18.98
N PHE A 190 5.93 -6.87 18.76
CA PHE A 190 4.53 -6.48 18.86
C PHE A 190 3.80 -7.31 19.91
N GLY A 191 2.91 -6.66 20.65
CA GLY A 191 1.90 -7.29 21.50
C GLY A 191 0.53 -7.01 20.92
N VAL A 192 -0.23 -8.06 20.63
CA VAL A 192 -1.63 -7.95 20.21
C VAL A 192 -2.47 -8.61 21.29
N ILE A 193 -3.49 -7.91 21.75
CA ILE A 193 -4.39 -8.34 22.83
C ILE A 193 -5.80 -8.26 22.29
N HIS A 194 -6.59 -9.30 22.54
CA HIS A 194 -8.03 -9.25 22.41
C HIS A 194 -8.65 -9.61 23.75
N GLN A 195 -9.01 -8.59 24.55
CA GLN A 195 -9.41 -8.74 25.94
C GLN A 195 -10.60 -9.69 26.12
N LYS A 196 -11.64 -9.54 25.28
CA LYS A 196 -12.85 -10.39 25.33
C LYS A 196 -12.60 -11.86 25.01
N LEU A 197 -11.60 -12.16 24.17
CA LEU A 197 -11.24 -13.53 23.78
C LEU A 197 -10.17 -14.13 24.70
N GLY A 198 -9.62 -13.34 25.63
CA GLY A 198 -8.47 -13.77 26.44
C GLY A 198 -7.26 -14.17 25.59
N LEU A 199 -7.12 -13.57 24.40
CA LEU A 199 -6.04 -13.82 23.46
C LEU A 199 -4.94 -12.77 23.65
N GLN A 200 -3.70 -13.22 23.79
CA GLN A 200 -2.52 -12.37 23.69
C GLN A 200 -1.53 -13.00 22.71
N LEU A 201 -0.94 -12.19 21.87
CA LEU A 201 0.04 -12.60 20.88
C LEU A 201 1.27 -11.72 21.04
N GLU A 202 2.41 -12.37 21.23
CA GLU A 202 3.72 -11.75 21.21
C GLU A 202 4.43 -12.13 19.92
N VAL A 203 4.86 -11.12 19.17
CA VAL A 203 5.59 -11.32 17.92
C VAL A 203 6.93 -10.63 18.04
N THR A 204 8.01 -11.37 17.88
CA THR A 204 9.37 -10.84 17.80
C THR A 204 10.00 -11.24 16.47
N THR A 205 11.18 -10.72 16.16
CA THR A 205 11.91 -11.16 14.96
C THR A 205 12.40 -12.61 15.04
N GLN A 206 12.41 -13.22 16.23
CA GLN A 206 12.86 -14.60 16.46
C GLN A 206 11.70 -15.60 16.58
N SER A 207 10.62 -15.21 17.24
CA SER A 207 9.53 -16.13 17.61
C SER A 207 8.17 -15.45 17.62
N ILE A 208 7.13 -16.27 17.47
CA ILE A 208 5.73 -15.88 17.60
C ILE A 208 5.14 -16.73 18.72
N THR A 209 4.56 -16.10 19.73
CA THR A 209 3.99 -16.80 20.89
C THR A 209 2.55 -16.37 21.12
N VAL A 210 1.65 -17.34 21.17
CA VAL A 210 0.22 -17.17 21.38
C VAL A 210 -0.14 -17.65 22.78
N PHE A 211 -0.82 -16.80 23.54
CA PHE A 211 -1.41 -17.11 24.83
C PHE A 211 -2.92 -17.04 24.70
N GLN A 212 -3.60 -18.16 24.98
CA GLN A 212 -5.06 -18.24 24.90
C GLN A 212 -5.58 -19.24 25.92
N GLY A 213 -6.55 -18.84 26.74
CA GLY A 213 -7.17 -19.74 27.73
C GLY A 213 -6.18 -20.38 28.72
N GLY A 214 -5.07 -19.70 29.01
CA GLY A 214 -3.99 -20.20 29.89
C GLY A 214 -2.99 -21.15 29.22
N ALA A 215 -3.22 -21.57 27.97
CA ALA A 215 -2.25 -22.32 27.17
C ALA A 215 -1.31 -21.38 26.41
N GLN A 216 -0.05 -21.79 26.28
CA GLN A 216 0.96 -21.10 25.50
C GLN A 216 1.38 -21.97 24.31
N THR A 217 1.33 -21.40 23.12
CA THR A 217 1.75 -22.04 21.87
C THR A 217 2.79 -21.17 21.17
N SER A 218 3.92 -21.75 20.78
CA SER A 218 4.94 -21.05 20.02
C SER A 218 4.93 -21.48 18.55
N LEU A 219 4.94 -20.51 17.65
CA LEU A 219 5.12 -20.68 16.21
C LEU A 219 6.51 -20.18 15.81
N SER A 220 7.07 -20.80 14.77
CA SER A 220 8.36 -20.43 14.20
C SER A 220 8.17 -19.73 12.87
N TRP A 221 8.95 -18.66 12.64
CA TRP A 221 9.07 -18.03 11.33
C TRP A 221 9.59 -18.98 10.24
N SER A 222 10.30 -20.05 10.61
CA SER A 222 10.88 -21.00 9.64
C SER A 222 9.86 -21.92 8.97
N ASN A 223 8.62 -21.94 9.45
CA ASN A 223 7.59 -22.89 9.04
C ASN A 223 6.32 -22.14 8.64
N THR A 224 5.64 -22.62 7.60
CA THR A 224 4.27 -22.18 7.32
C THR A 224 3.34 -22.88 8.30
N ALA A 225 2.48 -22.12 8.97
CA ALA A 225 1.54 -22.64 9.97
C ALA A 225 0.23 -21.84 9.92
N SER A 226 -0.87 -22.47 10.32
CA SER A 226 -2.14 -21.79 10.53
C SER A 226 -2.78 -22.30 11.82
N LEU A 227 -3.23 -21.37 12.67
CA LEU A 227 -4.01 -21.63 13.86
C LEU A 227 -5.37 -20.98 13.68
N LYS A 228 -6.42 -21.79 13.70
CA LYS A 228 -7.80 -21.32 13.50
C LYS A 228 -8.63 -21.57 14.75
N TRP A 229 -9.34 -20.53 15.16
CA TRP A 229 -10.35 -20.54 16.20
C TRP A 229 -11.65 -19.96 15.65
N PRO A 230 -12.79 -20.18 16.33
CA PRO A 230 -14.07 -19.61 15.90
C PRO A 230 -14.09 -18.08 15.73
N SER A 231 -13.21 -17.38 16.47
CA SER A 231 -13.15 -15.92 16.56
C SER A 231 -11.80 -15.32 16.15
N ALA A 232 -10.83 -16.15 15.72
CA ALA A 232 -9.52 -15.67 15.28
C ALA A 232 -8.86 -16.65 14.30
N ASP A 233 -8.11 -16.14 13.33
CA ASP A 233 -7.26 -16.91 12.41
C ASP A 233 -5.86 -16.29 12.40
N LEU A 234 -4.84 -17.10 12.69
CA LEU A 234 -3.43 -16.73 12.60
C LEU A 234 -2.76 -17.57 11.53
N GLN A 235 -2.14 -16.92 10.55
CA GLN A 235 -1.46 -17.59 9.45
C GLN A 235 -0.01 -17.08 9.33
N VAL A 236 0.94 -17.97 9.57
CA VAL A 236 2.36 -17.72 9.37
C VAL A 236 2.77 -18.18 7.98
N THR A 237 3.35 -17.26 7.21
CA THR A 237 4.03 -17.56 5.95
C THR A 237 5.52 -17.63 6.25
N LYS A 238 6.13 -18.79 5.94
CA LYS A 238 7.55 -19.04 6.17
C LYS A 238 8.43 -17.88 5.73
N ASP A 239 9.29 -17.43 6.65
CA ASP A 239 10.33 -16.41 6.50
C ASP A 239 9.83 -15.01 6.06
N HIS A 240 8.51 -14.76 6.10
CA HIS A 240 7.93 -13.55 5.53
C HIS A 240 6.97 -12.81 6.47
N SER A 241 5.88 -13.44 6.90
CA SER A 241 4.80 -12.68 7.53
C SER A 241 3.89 -13.52 8.41
N LEU A 242 3.22 -12.82 9.34
CA LEU A 242 2.13 -13.33 10.15
C LEU A 242 0.89 -12.50 9.85
N THR A 243 -0.12 -13.13 9.28
CA THR A 243 -1.45 -12.54 9.12
C THR A 243 -2.29 -12.88 10.33
N VAL A 244 -2.92 -11.87 10.94
CA VAL A 244 -3.84 -12.04 12.07
C VAL A 244 -5.19 -11.49 11.66
N ALA A 245 -6.21 -12.33 11.69
CA ALA A 245 -7.60 -11.95 11.48
C ALA A 245 -8.37 -12.20 12.77
N LEU A 246 -8.83 -11.12 13.41
CA LEU A 246 -9.71 -11.17 14.57
C LEU A 246 -11.14 -10.95 14.07
N ARG A 247 -11.98 -11.97 14.24
CA ARG A 247 -13.34 -11.97 13.67
C ARG A 247 -14.14 -10.81 14.26
N ASP A 248 -14.92 -10.16 13.41
CA ASP A 248 -15.78 -9.03 13.78
C ASP A 248 -14.99 -7.85 14.39
N SER A 249 -13.72 -7.66 13.99
CA SER A 249 -12.88 -6.58 14.53
C SER A 249 -11.86 -6.05 13.51
N VAL A 250 -10.75 -6.76 13.28
CA VAL A 250 -9.62 -6.22 12.51
C VAL A 250 -8.82 -7.34 11.85
N LYS A 251 -8.23 -7.03 10.70
CA LYS A 251 -7.23 -7.86 10.03
C LYS A 251 -5.97 -7.05 9.80
N PHE A 252 -4.83 -7.61 10.17
CA PHE A 252 -3.53 -6.98 9.93
C PHE A 252 -2.48 -8.03 9.58
N ILE A 253 -1.35 -7.57 9.05
CA ILE A 253 -0.19 -8.36 8.71
C ILE A 253 1.04 -7.79 9.40
N ILE A 254 1.80 -8.66 10.06
CA ILE A 254 3.11 -8.34 10.61
C ILE A 254 4.15 -8.95 9.69
N VAL A 255 4.99 -8.12 9.07
CA VAL A 255 6.02 -8.53 8.11
C VAL A 255 7.36 -8.62 8.81
N LEU A 256 8.08 -9.72 8.61
CA LEU A 256 9.46 -9.90 9.06
C LEU A 256 10.42 -9.44 7.97
N HIS A 257 11.13 -8.34 8.23
CA HIS A 257 12.20 -7.86 7.37
C HIS A 257 13.51 -8.48 7.82
N ARG A 258 14.03 -9.41 7.00
CA ARG A 258 15.31 -10.07 7.27
C ARG A 258 16.47 -9.27 6.69
N VAL A 259 17.38 -8.89 7.58
CA VAL A 259 18.65 -8.30 7.21
C VAL A 259 19.68 -9.40 7.15
N TRP A 260 20.63 -9.31 6.23
CA TRP A 260 21.73 -10.26 6.16
C TRP A 260 22.47 -10.39 7.50
N ASN A 261 22.69 -11.63 7.96
CA ASN A 261 23.20 -11.93 9.31
C ASN A 261 24.49 -11.17 9.69
N LYS A 262 25.39 -10.92 8.73
CA LYS A 262 26.66 -10.20 8.96
C LYS A 262 26.57 -8.69 8.68
N HIS A 263 25.38 -8.15 8.49
CA HIS A 263 25.22 -6.73 8.24
C HIS A 263 25.71 -5.92 9.45
N PRO A 264 26.63 -4.94 9.23
CA PRO A 264 27.32 -4.25 10.32
C PRO A 264 26.43 -3.28 11.10
N TYR A 265 25.39 -2.73 10.46
CA TYR A 265 24.52 -1.68 11.03
C TYR A 265 23.11 -2.17 11.36
N HIS A 266 22.36 -2.67 10.37
CA HIS A 266 20.98 -3.11 10.56
C HIS A 266 20.83 -4.53 11.17
N ARG A 267 19.65 -4.75 11.75
CA ARG A 267 19.17 -6.02 12.31
C ARG A 267 17.78 -6.32 11.76
N ASP A 268 17.32 -7.56 11.88
CA ASP A 268 15.94 -7.91 11.54
C ASP A 268 14.97 -7.01 12.30
N TYR A 269 13.91 -6.61 11.62
CA TYR A 269 12.83 -5.79 12.17
C TYR A 269 11.47 -6.26 11.67
N LEU A 270 10.42 -5.71 12.25
CA LEU A 270 9.04 -6.02 11.94
C LEU A 270 8.36 -4.77 11.35
N GLY A 271 7.53 -4.98 10.33
CA GLY A 271 6.55 -4.01 9.85
C GLY A 271 5.16 -4.39 10.33
N PHE A 272 4.32 -3.41 10.68
CA PHE A 272 2.92 -3.63 11.02
C PHE A 272 2.04 -2.92 10.00
N TYR A 273 1.13 -3.66 9.37
CA TYR A 273 0.24 -3.10 8.39
C TYR A 273 -1.19 -3.59 8.58
N THR A 274 -2.12 -2.64 8.58
CA THR A 274 -3.54 -2.93 8.70
C THR A 274 -4.10 -3.28 7.33
N LEU A 275 -4.70 -4.46 7.21
CA LEU A 275 -5.33 -4.94 5.98
C LEU A 275 -6.81 -4.58 5.95
N ASP A 276 -7.45 -4.61 7.11
CA ASP A 276 -8.86 -4.29 7.26
C ASP A 276 -9.18 -3.80 8.67
N SER A 277 -9.82 -2.63 8.78
CA SER A 277 -10.19 -1.98 10.04
C SER A 277 -11.63 -1.49 10.12
N HIS A 278 -12.47 -1.72 9.10
CA HIS A 278 -13.82 -1.14 9.03
C HIS A 278 -14.78 -1.61 10.13
N LEU A 279 -14.45 -2.72 10.82
CA LEU A 279 -15.24 -3.26 11.93
C LEU A 279 -14.75 -2.78 13.31
N LEU A 280 -13.66 -2.01 13.38
CA LEU A 280 -13.25 -1.37 14.63
C LEU A 280 -14.22 -0.23 14.96
N SER A 281 -14.46 -0.03 16.25
CA SER A 281 -15.48 0.93 16.67
C SER A 281 -15.06 2.39 16.39
N PRO A 282 -16.01 3.35 16.35
CA PRO A 282 -15.69 4.77 16.23
C PRO A 282 -14.83 5.33 17.39
N SER A 283 -14.69 4.57 18.48
CA SER A 283 -13.84 4.93 19.63
C SER A 283 -12.42 4.34 19.54
N VAL A 284 -12.07 3.70 18.42
CA VAL A 284 -10.71 3.23 18.17
C VAL A 284 -9.74 4.42 18.15
N HIS A 285 -8.61 4.25 18.82
CA HIS A 285 -7.55 5.26 18.90
C HIS A 285 -6.18 4.58 18.95
N GLY A 286 -5.13 5.34 19.26
CA GLY A 286 -3.73 4.94 19.15
C GLY A 286 -3.04 5.65 17.98
N LEU A 287 -1.72 5.48 17.86
CA LEU A 287 -0.94 6.15 16.81
C LEU A 287 -1.48 5.90 15.41
N LEU A 288 -1.96 4.68 15.13
CA LEU A 288 -2.60 4.31 13.87
C LEU A 288 -4.12 4.33 13.97
N GLY A 289 -4.68 3.87 15.09
CA GLY A 289 -6.12 3.68 15.25
C GLY A 289 -6.94 4.95 15.01
N GLN A 290 -6.40 6.13 15.35
CA GLN A 290 -7.05 7.43 15.12
C GLN A 290 -7.38 7.75 13.65
N PHE A 291 -6.83 7.00 12.69
CA PHE A 291 -7.01 7.22 11.25
C PHE A 291 -7.95 6.21 10.59
N TYR A 292 -8.48 5.23 11.31
CA TYR A 292 -9.28 4.14 10.72
C TYR A 292 -10.71 4.53 10.34
N HIS A 293 -11.21 5.67 10.81
CA HIS A 293 -12.53 6.22 10.44
C HIS A 293 -12.43 7.42 9.50
N GLY A 294 -11.40 7.41 8.65
CA GLY A 294 -11.16 8.44 7.65
C GLY A 294 -10.29 9.58 8.16
N LEU A 295 -9.64 10.25 7.22
CA LEU A 295 -8.79 11.41 7.47
C LEU A 295 -8.98 12.41 6.34
N ASN A 296 -9.54 13.56 6.69
CA ASN A 296 -9.69 14.66 5.75
C ASN A 296 -8.46 15.57 5.80
N PHE A 297 -7.84 15.76 4.64
CA PHE A 297 -6.78 16.73 4.44
C PHE A 297 -6.88 17.37 3.05
N GLU A 298 -6.28 18.54 2.93
CA GLU A 298 -6.11 19.26 1.67
C GLU A 298 -4.63 19.56 1.47
N VAL A 299 -4.15 19.40 0.24
CA VAL A 299 -2.79 19.76 -0.14
C VAL A 299 -2.87 20.96 -1.07
N SER A 300 -2.23 22.04 -0.67
CA SER A 300 -2.10 23.28 -1.43
C SER A 300 -0.63 23.58 -1.68
N GLU A 301 -0.37 24.57 -2.52
CA GLU A 301 0.92 25.27 -2.52
C GLU A 301 2.14 24.35 -2.73
N LEU A 302 2.24 23.76 -3.92
CA LEU A 302 3.44 23.00 -4.33
C LEU A 302 4.63 23.95 -4.48
N HIS A 303 5.67 23.68 -3.71
CA HIS A 303 6.90 24.46 -3.70
C HIS A 303 8.12 23.54 -3.86
N LYS A 304 9.23 24.14 -4.30
CA LYS A 304 10.47 23.39 -4.50
C LYS A 304 11.05 23.06 -3.12
N GLY A 305 11.08 21.77 -2.77
CA GLY A 305 11.67 21.32 -1.53
C GLY A 305 13.20 21.33 -1.56
N ASP A 306 13.79 21.17 -0.36
CA ASP A 306 15.25 21.17 -0.17
C ASP A 306 15.95 20.01 -0.90
N VAL A 307 15.22 18.91 -1.12
CA VAL A 307 15.74 17.72 -1.79
C VAL A 307 15.31 17.71 -3.27
N PRO A 308 16.26 17.60 -4.22
CA PRO A 308 15.93 17.48 -5.64
C PRO A 308 14.94 16.34 -5.89
N ASN A 309 13.90 16.62 -6.69
CA ASN A 309 12.82 15.68 -7.05
C ASN A 309 11.91 15.24 -5.88
N LYS A 310 11.93 15.95 -4.74
CA LYS A 310 10.93 15.83 -3.68
C LYS A 310 10.29 17.20 -3.44
N PRO A 311 9.15 17.50 -4.10
CA PRO A 311 8.46 18.77 -3.88
C PRO A 311 7.90 18.83 -2.46
N ASP A 312 7.94 20.02 -1.87
CA ASP A 312 7.26 20.31 -0.63
C ASP A 312 5.87 20.89 -0.94
N ALA A 313 4.95 20.77 0.00
CA ALA A 313 3.62 21.34 -0.09
C ALA A 313 3.11 21.77 1.29
N THR A 314 2.07 22.59 1.28
CA THR A 314 1.32 22.95 2.47
C THR A 314 0.12 22.02 2.58
N MET A 315 -0.04 21.36 3.73
CA MET A 315 -1.15 20.45 4.01
C MET A 315 -2.01 20.98 5.14
N THR A 316 -3.31 21.14 4.89
CA THR A 316 -4.30 21.45 5.92
C THR A 316 -4.96 20.15 6.37
N VAL A 317 -4.76 19.76 7.62
CA VAL A 317 -5.30 18.51 8.20
C VAL A 317 -5.71 18.76 9.64
N LYS A 318 -6.90 18.28 10.04
CA LYS A 318 -7.45 18.48 11.42
C LYS A 318 -7.39 19.93 11.92
N GLY A 319 -7.53 20.91 11.02
CA GLY A 319 -7.44 22.34 11.34
C GLY A 319 -6.02 22.87 11.59
N SER A 320 -4.99 22.05 11.37
CA SER A 320 -3.57 22.43 11.40
C SER A 320 -3.03 22.59 9.98
N GLU A 321 -2.09 23.51 9.82
CA GLU A 321 -1.34 23.70 8.57
C GLU A 321 0.08 23.16 8.75
N LEU A 322 0.47 22.20 7.91
CA LEU A 322 1.71 21.45 8.01
C LEU A 322 2.51 21.59 6.72
N SER A 323 3.82 21.78 6.83
CA SER A 323 4.71 21.56 5.68
C SER A 323 4.96 20.06 5.52
N VAL A 324 4.75 19.55 4.31
CA VAL A 324 4.90 18.13 3.97
C VAL A 324 5.77 17.97 2.73
N THR A 325 6.48 16.84 2.64
CA THR A 325 7.36 16.54 1.49
C THR A 325 6.84 15.34 0.73
N ARG A 326 6.69 15.43 -0.60
CA ARG A 326 6.32 14.27 -1.43
C ARG A 326 7.51 13.34 -1.58
N GLY A 327 7.30 12.06 -1.33
CA GLY A 327 8.31 11.02 -1.52
C GLY A 327 7.72 9.69 -1.95
N TRP A 328 8.59 8.76 -2.33
CA TRP A 328 8.23 7.37 -2.52
C TRP A 328 8.59 6.58 -1.28
N GLN A 329 7.66 5.75 -0.82
CA GLN A 329 7.85 4.85 0.32
C GLN A 329 7.55 3.42 -0.11
N ARG A 330 8.14 2.45 0.58
CA ARG A 330 7.93 1.04 0.28
C ARG A 330 6.88 0.46 1.21
N ASP A 331 5.79 -0.03 0.63
CA ASP A 331 4.69 -0.65 1.36
C ASP A 331 4.66 -2.16 1.10
N PHE A 332 4.61 -2.95 2.16
CA PHE A 332 4.69 -4.41 2.10
C PHE A 332 3.34 -5.11 2.35
N ARG A 333 2.22 -4.37 2.40
CA ARG A 333 0.86 -4.92 2.60
C ARG A 333 0.50 -5.99 1.59
N TRP A 334 0.80 -5.75 0.31
CA TRP A 334 0.36 -6.59 -0.81
C TRP A 334 1.46 -7.47 -1.39
N ASP A 335 2.70 -6.96 -1.51
CA ASP A 335 3.89 -7.75 -1.86
C ASP A 335 4.90 -7.72 -0.71
N VAL A 336 4.79 -8.69 0.20
CA VAL A 336 5.70 -8.82 1.36
C VAL A 336 7.16 -9.09 0.98
N LYS A 337 7.46 -9.48 -0.27
CA LYS A 337 8.82 -9.82 -0.71
C LYS A 337 9.53 -8.63 -1.31
N LYS A 338 8.85 -7.91 -2.20
CA LYS A 338 9.46 -6.79 -2.94
C LYS A 338 9.05 -5.43 -2.38
N GLY A 339 7.88 -5.36 -1.76
CA GLY A 339 7.18 -4.12 -1.47
C GLY A 339 6.75 -3.40 -2.74
N GLU A 340 5.71 -2.59 -2.62
CA GLU A 340 5.24 -1.69 -3.67
C GLU A 340 5.72 -0.27 -3.36
N ASN A 341 6.14 0.47 -4.39
CA ASN A 341 6.48 1.88 -4.22
C ASN A 341 5.19 2.69 -4.23
N VAL A 342 4.82 3.24 -3.07
CA VAL A 342 3.66 4.10 -2.92
C VAL A 342 4.11 5.55 -2.79
N PRO A 343 3.50 6.49 -3.53
CA PRO A 343 3.80 7.89 -3.36
C PRO A 343 3.10 8.38 -2.08
N CYS A 344 3.82 9.14 -1.27
CA CYS A 344 3.39 9.49 0.07
C CYS A 344 3.78 10.94 0.43
N TRP A 345 2.89 11.65 1.11
CA TRP A 345 3.24 12.91 1.79
C TRP A 345 3.86 12.61 3.14
N PHE A 346 5.12 13.01 3.30
CA PHE A 346 5.86 12.84 4.54
C PHE A 346 5.58 14.00 5.49
N ILE A 347 5.05 13.69 6.68
CA ILE A 347 4.82 14.63 7.77
C ILE A 347 6.05 14.62 8.68
N HIS A 348 6.64 15.80 8.84
CA HIS A 348 7.83 16.01 9.66
C HIS A 348 7.50 16.03 11.17
N ASN A 349 8.54 16.18 12.01
CA ASN A 349 8.40 16.42 13.45
C ASN A 349 7.54 15.36 14.18
N ASN A 350 7.85 14.08 13.98
CA ASN A 350 7.16 12.97 14.63
C ASN A 350 5.63 12.92 14.41
N GLY A 351 5.14 13.43 13.27
CA GLY A 351 3.71 13.48 12.97
C GLY A 351 2.95 14.57 13.72
N THR A 352 3.64 15.55 14.33
CA THR A 352 3.01 16.64 15.08
C THR A 352 1.99 17.38 14.21
N GLY A 353 0.79 17.60 14.75
CA GLY A 353 -0.34 18.24 14.05
C GLY A 353 -1.16 17.29 13.15
N LEU A 354 -0.61 16.12 12.80
CA LEU A 354 -1.36 15.02 12.18
C LEU A 354 -1.94 14.09 13.26
N ILE A 355 -1.12 13.68 14.23
CA ILE A 355 -1.55 12.85 15.37
C ILE A 355 -2.24 13.72 16.42
N ASP A 356 -3.18 13.12 17.16
CA ASP A 356 -3.81 13.77 18.31
C ASP A 356 -2.79 13.86 19.46
N GLY A 357 -2.47 15.08 19.91
CA GLY A 357 -1.48 15.30 20.98
C GLY A 357 -0.04 15.18 20.48
N ILE A 358 0.81 14.53 21.27
CA ILE A 358 2.24 14.32 20.95
C ILE A 358 2.61 12.84 21.04
N ALA A 359 3.71 12.44 20.38
CA ALA A 359 4.14 11.04 20.30
C ALA A 359 4.29 10.37 21.69
N SER A 360 4.71 11.12 22.71
CA SER A 360 4.87 10.60 24.07
C SER A 360 3.56 10.20 24.75
N ASP A 361 2.42 10.75 24.31
CA ASP A 361 1.10 10.43 24.86
C ASP A 361 0.69 8.98 24.56
N TYR A 362 1.34 8.38 23.57
CA TYR A 362 1.09 7.00 23.15
C TYR A 362 2.09 6.01 23.74
N ILE A 363 3.01 6.43 24.62
CA ILE A 363 4.00 5.54 25.24
C ILE A 363 3.36 4.76 26.39
N VAL A 364 3.54 3.44 26.38
CA VAL A 364 3.03 2.52 27.40
C VAL A 364 4.16 1.79 28.12
N SER A 365 3.92 1.38 29.37
CA SER A 365 4.94 0.74 30.22
C SER A 365 5.22 -0.73 29.90
N GLY A 366 4.44 -1.38 29.04
CA GLY A 366 4.60 -2.80 28.76
C GLY A 366 3.84 -3.28 27.53
N ILE A 367 4.35 -4.35 26.91
CA ILE A 367 3.85 -4.86 25.64
C ILE A 367 2.39 -5.34 25.72
N PHE A 368 1.97 -5.83 26.90
CA PHE A 368 0.60 -6.27 27.17
C PHE A 368 -0.22 -5.31 28.04
N LYS A 369 0.16 -4.02 28.09
CA LYS A 369 -0.63 -3.00 28.79
C LYS A 369 -1.81 -2.55 27.93
N THR A 370 -2.97 -2.39 28.57
CA THR A 370 -4.25 -2.04 27.92
C THR A 370 -4.81 -0.69 28.37
N SER A 371 -4.13 -0.05 29.32
CA SER A 371 -4.53 1.18 30.02
C SER A 371 -3.35 2.12 30.13
#